data_AF-A0A660QAI6-F1
#
_entry.id   AF-A0A660QAI6-F1
#
_cell.length_a   1.000
_cell.length_b   1.000
_cell.length_c   1.000
_cell.angle_alpha   90.00
_cell.angle_beta   90.00
_cell.angle_gamma   90.00
#
_symmetry.space_group_name_H-M   'P 1'
#
loop_
_entity.id
_entity.type
_entity.pdbx_description
1 polymer ?
#
loop_
_entity_poly.entity_id
_entity_poly.type
_entity_poly.pdbx_seq_one_letter_code
_entity_poly.pdbx_strand_id
1 'polypeptide(L)'
;MHNAFVVGYYGFGNLGDELLKSATIRILREAHFEKIYLTLPSKFSKLNLQSNYSDSVSRFDPVDVFSAILNSKIIVAGGGGIFQDETSTRSFLYYWSVLYAAVMFKRRVMLLGNSFGPVSKRFCKMLLKHLLSSPRVISIPRDSVSERYCRIIGAKVIGGTDLAILELMGRDLQTQVKPQVSLILREKIDISEALSVLSEQNIDTVKIVPLSLEDEQVASKMASTLSRNFNVSVEYDDPIATIARSSLVISQRF
;
A
#
# COMPACT_ATOMS: atom_id res chain seq x y z
N MET A 1 -19.98 3.10 -21.31
CA MET A 1 -19.95 3.36 -19.87
C MET A 1 -19.38 2.17 -19.11
N HIS A 2 -18.16 2.31 -18.59
CA HIS A 2 -17.47 1.26 -17.83
C HIS A 2 -17.08 1.80 -16.45
N ASN A 3 -17.59 1.16 -15.41
CA ASN A 3 -17.28 1.50 -14.02
C ASN A 3 -16.35 0.44 -13.43
N ALA A 4 -15.47 0.87 -12.53
CA ALA A 4 -14.60 0.01 -11.75
C ALA A 4 -14.89 0.17 -10.26
N PHE A 5 -14.75 -0.92 -9.51
CA PHE A 5 -14.75 -0.88 -8.05
C PHE A 5 -13.36 -1.23 -7.53
N VAL A 6 -12.76 -0.34 -6.77
CA VAL A 6 -11.39 -0.46 -6.26
C VAL A 6 -11.44 -0.73 -4.76
N VAL A 7 -10.80 -1.81 -4.37
CA VAL A 7 -10.68 -2.28 -2.98
C VAL A 7 -9.23 -2.24 -2.52
N GLY A 8 -9.01 -1.78 -1.29
CA GLY A 8 -7.69 -1.73 -0.66
C GLY A 8 -7.69 -1.01 0.69
N TYR A 9 -6.51 -0.86 1.29
CA TYR A 9 -6.34 -0.21 2.61
C TYR A 9 -6.10 1.29 2.45
N TYR A 10 -7.04 2.01 1.85
CA TYR A 10 -6.86 3.44 1.58
C TYR A 10 -7.58 4.32 2.60
N GLY A 11 -7.13 5.57 2.74
CA GLY A 11 -7.72 6.58 3.62
C GLY A 11 -7.32 6.45 5.09
N PHE A 12 -6.33 5.61 5.41
CA PHE A 12 -5.84 5.37 6.78
C PHE A 12 -4.52 6.11 7.10
N GLY A 13 -4.04 6.94 6.17
CA GLY A 13 -2.83 7.76 6.39
C GLY A 13 -1.51 6.99 6.24
N ASN A 14 -1.53 5.80 5.63
CA ASN A 14 -0.32 5.09 5.25
C ASN A 14 0.14 5.57 3.86
N LEU A 15 1.28 6.24 3.79
CA LEU A 15 1.81 6.81 2.55
C LEU A 15 1.92 5.78 1.42
N GLY A 16 2.39 4.58 1.72
CA GLY A 16 2.52 3.50 0.74
C GLY A 16 1.17 3.13 0.12
N ASP A 17 0.16 2.89 0.95
CA ASP A 17 -1.19 2.56 0.47
C ASP A 17 -1.85 3.73 -0.28
N GLU A 18 -1.57 4.98 0.12
CA GLU A 18 -2.04 6.16 -0.60
C GLU A 18 -1.38 6.30 -1.99
N LEU A 19 -0.11 5.93 -2.14
CA LEU A 19 0.55 5.87 -3.46
C LEU A 19 -0.07 4.78 -4.33
N LEU A 20 -0.33 3.59 -3.77
CA LEU A 20 -1.00 2.49 -4.48
C LEU A 20 -2.41 2.87 -4.95
N LYS A 21 -3.16 3.59 -4.10
CA LYS A 21 -4.47 4.16 -4.45
C LYS A 21 -4.37 5.08 -5.66
N SER A 22 -3.47 6.07 -5.61
CA SER A 22 -3.29 7.06 -6.68
C SER A 22 -2.88 6.41 -8.00
N ALA A 23 -1.91 5.49 -7.94
CA ALA A 23 -1.47 4.71 -9.11
C ALA A 23 -2.62 3.91 -9.73
N THR A 24 -3.42 3.23 -8.89
CA THR A 24 -4.57 2.44 -9.36
C THR A 24 -5.62 3.31 -10.05
N ILE A 25 -5.95 4.46 -9.45
CA ILE A 25 -6.88 5.44 -10.05
C ILE A 25 -6.33 5.93 -11.38
N ARG A 26 -5.04 6.28 -11.45
CA ARG A 26 -4.39 6.74 -12.68
C ARG A 26 -4.50 5.71 -13.81
N ILE A 27 -4.15 4.45 -13.53
CA ILE A 27 -4.25 3.35 -14.51
C ILE A 27 -5.69 3.18 -15.02
N LEU A 28 -6.69 3.25 -14.14
CA LEU A 28 -8.09 3.13 -14.54
C LEU A 28 -8.58 4.32 -15.37
N ARG A 29 -8.09 5.52 -15.08
CA ARG A 29 -8.41 6.72 -15.89
C ARG A 29 -7.78 6.65 -17.28
N GLU A 30 -6.51 6.22 -17.36
CA GLU A 30 -5.82 6.00 -18.64
C GLU A 30 -6.50 4.88 -19.46
N ALA A 31 -7.11 3.91 -18.79
CA ALA A 31 -7.95 2.87 -19.42
C ALA A 31 -9.40 3.33 -19.74
N HIS A 32 -9.71 4.62 -19.60
CA HIS A 32 -11.01 5.23 -19.91
C HIS A 32 -12.22 4.63 -19.15
N PHE A 33 -12.02 4.19 -17.90
CA PHE A 33 -13.17 4.00 -17.02
C PHE A 33 -13.82 5.36 -16.75
N GLU A 34 -15.14 5.40 -16.58
CA GLU A 34 -15.93 6.63 -16.40
C GLU A 34 -16.23 6.95 -14.93
N LYS A 35 -16.31 5.91 -14.10
CA LYS A 35 -16.58 6.03 -12.67
C LYS A 35 -15.80 4.99 -11.89
N ILE A 36 -15.19 5.44 -10.79
CA ILE A 36 -14.41 4.61 -9.90
C ILE A 36 -15.09 4.62 -8.53
N TYR A 37 -15.63 3.50 -8.11
CA TYR A 37 -16.07 3.29 -6.73
C TYR A 37 -14.84 2.91 -5.90
N LEU A 38 -14.55 3.60 -4.81
CA LEU A 38 -13.33 3.41 -4.03
C LEU A 38 -13.67 3.10 -2.57
N THR A 39 -13.19 1.98 -2.04
CA THR A 39 -13.36 1.67 -0.61
C THR A 39 -12.55 2.60 0.27
N LEU A 40 -13.21 3.25 1.21
CA LEU A 40 -12.63 4.17 2.19
C LEU A 40 -13.20 3.92 3.59
N PRO A 41 -12.56 4.44 4.66
CA PRO A 41 -13.12 4.42 5.99
C PRO A 41 -14.46 5.16 6.03
N SER A 42 -15.40 4.69 6.85
CA SER A 42 -16.76 5.27 6.90
C SER A 42 -16.80 6.75 7.29
N LYS A 43 -15.78 7.26 7.99
CA LYS A 43 -15.66 8.68 8.39
C LYS A 43 -14.80 9.50 7.42
N PHE A 44 -14.44 8.96 6.26
CA PHE A 44 -13.62 9.69 5.30
C PHE A 44 -14.41 10.81 4.63
N SER A 45 -13.92 12.05 4.73
CA SER A 45 -14.59 13.20 4.14
C SER A 45 -14.56 13.14 2.61
N LYS A 46 -15.72 13.32 1.97
CA LYS A 46 -15.80 13.43 0.50
C LYS A 46 -15.02 14.62 -0.05
N LEU A 47 -14.76 15.66 0.76
CA LEU A 47 -13.90 16.80 0.38
C LEU A 47 -12.44 16.39 0.13
N ASN A 48 -12.00 15.25 0.69
CA ASN A 48 -10.65 14.73 0.48
C ASN A 48 -10.52 13.88 -0.80
N LEU A 49 -11.64 13.61 -1.50
CA LEU A 49 -11.61 13.02 -2.83
C LEU A 49 -11.32 14.15 -3.82
N GLN A 50 -10.05 14.30 -4.20
CA GLN A 50 -9.61 15.34 -5.14
C GLN A 50 -10.14 15.14 -6.59
N SER A 51 -11.14 14.29 -6.82
CA SER A 51 -11.65 14.04 -8.17
C SER A 51 -13.15 13.82 -8.22
N ASN A 52 -13.81 14.47 -9.19
CA ASN A 52 -15.21 14.25 -9.57
C ASN A 52 -15.49 12.83 -10.12
N TYR A 53 -14.47 11.98 -10.13
CA TYR A 53 -14.43 10.69 -10.83
C TYR A 53 -14.56 9.49 -9.88
N SER A 54 -14.44 9.74 -8.57
CA SER A 54 -14.38 8.73 -7.53
C SER A 54 -15.51 8.87 -6.53
N ASP A 55 -16.33 7.83 -6.39
CA ASP A 55 -17.34 7.73 -5.33
C ASP A 55 -16.77 6.93 -4.16
N SER A 56 -16.91 7.46 -2.95
CA SER A 56 -16.56 6.73 -1.72
C SER A 56 -17.55 5.58 -1.48
N VAL A 57 -17.01 4.39 -1.25
CA VAL A 57 -17.74 3.22 -0.74
C VAL A 57 -17.31 2.99 0.70
N SER A 58 -18.25 2.97 1.64
CA SER A 58 -17.93 2.68 3.03
C SER A 58 -17.45 1.23 3.16
N ARG A 59 -16.20 1.04 3.57
CA ARG A 59 -15.55 -0.29 3.66
C ARG A 59 -16.37 -1.29 4.49
N PHE A 60 -16.99 -0.83 5.57
CA PHE A 60 -17.72 -1.64 6.53
C PHE A 60 -19.22 -1.68 6.29
N ASP A 61 -19.71 -1.06 5.22
CA ASP A 61 -21.11 -1.13 4.82
C ASP A 61 -21.29 -2.20 3.72
N PRO A 62 -21.89 -3.36 4.04
CA PRO A 62 -22.09 -4.42 3.05
C PRO A 62 -23.01 -3.99 1.90
N VAL A 63 -23.96 -3.09 2.14
CA VAL A 63 -24.90 -2.61 1.10
C VAL A 63 -24.17 -1.74 0.09
N ASP A 64 -23.33 -0.81 0.55
CA ASP A 64 -22.51 0.01 -0.33
C ASP A 64 -21.54 -0.84 -1.16
N VAL A 65 -20.84 -1.78 -0.50
CA VAL A 65 -19.89 -2.69 -1.18
C VAL A 65 -20.61 -3.54 -2.22
N PHE A 66 -21.76 -4.09 -1.88
CA PHE A 66 -22.56 -4.90 -2.79
C PHE A 66 -23.07 -4.09 -3.99
N SER A 67 -23.59 -2.89 -3.73
CA SER A 67 -24.01 -1.95 -4.77
C SER A 67 -22.85 -1.59 -5.71
N ALA A 68 -21.67 -1.32 -5.17
CA ALA A 68 -20.47 -1.02 -5.96
C ALA A 68 -20.04 -2.20 -6.85
N ILE A 69 -20.11 -3.44 -6.35
CA ILE A 69 -19.85 -4.66 -7.14
C ILE A 69 -20.84 -4.78 -8.30
N LEU A 70 -22.13 -4.57 -8.05
CA LEU A 70 -23.17 -4.72 -9.08
C LEU A 70 -23.10 -3.62 -10.15
N ASN A 71 -22.71 -2.41 -9.75
CA ASN A 71 -22.58 -1.26 -10.65
C ASN A 71 -21.22 -1.22 -11.38
N SER A 72 -20.34 -2.19 -11.17
CA SER A 72 -19.00 -2.24 -11.76
C SER A 72 -18.80 -3.42 -12.69
N LYS A 73 -18.03 -3.20 -13.76
CA LYS A 73 -17.64 -4.25 -14.72
C LYS A 73 -16.45 -5.06 -14.23
N ILE A 74 -15.54 -4.38 -13.53
CA ILE A 74 -14.31 -4.95 -12.96
C ILE A 74 -14.17 -4.52 -11.50
N ILE A 75 -13.64 -5.43 -10.69
CA ILE A 75 -13.20 -5.15 -9.34
C ILE A 75 -11.67 -5.21 -9.34
N VAL A 76 -11.02 -4.18 -8.81
CA VAL A 76 -9.57 -4.07 -8.76
C VAL A 76 -9.13 -4.04 -7.31
N ALA A 77 -8.30 -5.01 -6.92
CA ALA A 77 -7.51 -4.89 -5.71
C ALA A 77 -6.23 -4.14 -6.08
N GLY A 78 -6.13 -2.88 -5.66
CA GLY A 78 -5.05 -1.96 -6.06
C GLY A 78 -3.85 -2.00 -5.13
N GLY A 79 -2.96 -2.95 -5.35
CA GLY A 79 -1.68 -3.02 -4.68
C GLY A 79 -1.74 -3.60 -3.26
N GLY A 80 -0.56 -3.69 -2.65
CA GLY A 80 -0.41 -4.01 -1.23
C GLY A 80 -0.52 -5.49 -0.88
N GLY A 81 -0.26 -5.78 0.39
CA GLY A 81 -0.26 -7.12 0.97
C GLY A 81 -1.60 -7.55 1.56
N ILE A 82 -2.70 -7.35 0.84
CA ILE A 82 -4.06 -7.56 1.39
C ILE A 82 -4.40 -9.04 1.71
N PHE A 83 -3.61 -9.99 1.19
CA PHE A 83 -3.76 -11.43 1.42
C PHE A 83 -2.69 -11.98 2.38
N GLN A 84 -2.45 -11.29 3.49
CA GLN A 84 -1.61 -11.78 4.58
C GLN A 84 -2.48 -12.08 5.80
N ASP A 85 -2.31 -13.25 6.42
CA ASP A 85 -3.08 -13.66 7.60
C ASP A 85 -2.32 -13.52 8.92
N GLU A 86 -1.03 -13.18 8.86
CA GLU A 86 -0.18 -12.84 10.00
C GLU A 86 -0.62 -11.54 10.67
N THR A 87 -0.92 -10.51 9.88
CA THR A 87 -1.36 -9.20 10.40
C THR A 87 -2.80 -9.24 10.89
N SER A 88 -3.72 -9.83 10.12
CA SER A 88 -5.12 -9.99 10.52
C SER A 88 -5.87 -10.97 9.63
N THR A 89 -6.31 -12.10 10.22
CA THR A 89 -7.23 -13.02 9.55
C THR A 89 -8.58 -12.37 9.23
N ARG A 90 -9.03 -11.39 10.02
CA ARG A 90 -10.28 -10.66 9.72
C ARG A 90 -10.14 -9.82 8.46
N SER A 91 -9.02 -9.12 8.30
CA SER A 91 -8.73 -8.33 7.10
C SER A 91 -8.60 -9.22 5.87
N PHE A 92 -7.90 -10.36 6.00
CA PHE A 92 -7.84 -11.37 4.95
C PHE A 92 -9.23 -11.82 4.51
N LEU A 93 -10.10 -12.21 5.45
CA LEU A 93 -11.45 -12.69 5.14
C LEU A 93 -12.33 -11.61 4.54
N TYR A 94 -12.17 -10.35 4.95
CA TYR A 94 -12.84 -9.21 4.35
C TYR A 94 -12.49 -9.07 2.86
N TYR A 95 -11.21 -8.99 2.51
CA TYR A 95 -10.83 -8.82 1.11
C TYR A 95 -11.19 -10.05 0.28
N TRP A 96 -10.99 -11.25 0.84
CA TRP A 96 -11.41 -12.48 0.18
C TRP A 96 -12.92 -12.49 -0.10
N SER A 97 -13.77 -12.13 0.87
CA SER A 97 -15.23 -12.19 0.70
C SER A 97 -15.73 -11.18 -0.34
N VAL A 98 -15.17 -9.98 -0.37
CA VAL A 98 -15.53 -8.95 -1.36
C VAL A 98 -15.15 -9.38 -2.78
N LEU A 99 -13.93 -9.90 -2.97
CA LEU A 99 -13.49 -10.38 -4.29
C LEU A 99 -14.20 -11.66 -4.71
N TYR A 100 -14.49 -12.56 -3.77
CA TYR A 100 -15.23 -13.77 -4.05
C TYR A 100 -16.69 -13.46 -4.42
N ALA A 101 -17.33 -12.50 -3.75
CA ALA A 101 -18.65 -12.00 -4.13
C ALA A 101 -18.65 -11.49 -5.58
N ALA A 102 -17.65 -10.70 -5.97
CA ALA A 102 -17.50 -10.24 -7.34
C ALA A 102 -17.42 -11.39 -8.36
N VAL A 103 -16.66 -12.45 -8.04
CA VAL A 103 -16.60 -13.67 -8.87
C VAL A 103 -17.96 -14.35 -8.97
N MET A 104 -18.69 -14.49 -7.86
CA MET A 104 -20.05 -15.07 -7.84
C MET A 104 -21.03 -14.27 -8.71
N PHE A 105 -20.94 -12.93 -8.70
CA PHE A 105 -21.70 -12.04 -9.57
C PHE A 105 -21.15 -11.94 -11.00
N LYS A 106 -20.30 -12.90 -11.40
CA LYS A 106 -19.72 -13.02 -12.74
C LYS A 106 -18.90 -11.79 -13.17
N ARG A 107 -18.44 -10.96 -12.23
CA ARG A 107 -17.56 -9.82 -12.49
C ARG A 107 -16.12 -10.28 -12.67
N ARG A 108 -15.34 -9.52 -13.42
CA ARG A 108 -13.88 -9.74 -13.51
C ARG A 108 -13.20 -9.13 -12.29
N VAL A 109 -12.20 -9.82 -11.78
CA VAL A 109 -11.38 -9.36 -10.67
C VAL A 109 -9.95 -9.24 -11.15
N MET A 110 -9.31 -8.12 -10.86
CA MET A 110 -7.91 -7.86 -11.15
C MET A 110 -7.18 -7.60 -9.84
N LEU A 111 -6.17 -8.41 -9.55
CA LEU A 111 -5.26 -8.21 -8.44
C LEU A 111 -4.06 -7.46 -9.01
N LEU A 112 -4.04 -6.13 -8.87
CA LEU A 112 -3.13 -5.23 -9.56
C LEU A 112 -2.01 -4.80 -8.62
N GLY A 113 -0.78 -5.26 -8.84
CA GLY A 113 0.38 -4.94 -7.98
C GLY A 113 0.30 -5.54 -6.57
N ASN A 114 -0.43 -6.64 -6.37
CA ASN A 114 -0.53 -7.28 -5.07
C ASN A 114 0.68 -8.18 -4.78
N SER A 115 1.09 -8.25 -3.53
CA SER A 115 1.97 -9.31 -3.06
C SER A 115 1.19 -10.50 -2.53
N PHE A 116 1.72 -11.70 -2.77
CA PHE A 116 1.26 -12.95 -2.19
C PHE A 116 2.40 -13.49 -1.33
N GLY A 117 2.42 -13.09 -0.05
CA GLY A 117 3.38 -13.52 0.97
C GLY A 117 2.79 -14.59 1.88
N PRO A 118 3.57 -15.27 2.73
CA PRO A 118 3.18 -16.56 3.29
C PRO A 118 1.87 -16.43 4.07
N VAL A 119 0.80 -16.98 3.48
CA VAL A 119 -0.43 -17.23 4.19
C VAL A 119 -0.15 -18.42 5.08
N SER A 120 -0.10 -18.23 6.39
CA SER A 120 0.32 -19.26 7.35
C SER A 120 -0.76 -20.35 7.52
N LYS A 121 -2.02 -19.93 7.70
CA LYS A 121 -3.15 -20.81 8.04
C LYS A 121 -3.64 -21.60 6.83
N ARG A 122 -3.82 -22.91 7.02
CA ARG A 122 -4.29 -23.84 5.97
C ARG A 122 -5.62 -23.40 5.34
N PHE A 123 -6.56 -22.92 6.15
CA PHE A 123 -7.86 -22.44 5.66
C PHE A 123 -7.71 -21.19 4.77
N CYS A 124 -6.92 -20.20 5.18
CA CYS A 124 -6.64 -19.01 4.36
C CYS A 124 -5.94 -19.38 3.05
N LYS A 125 -4.99 -20.34 3.07
CA LYS A 125 -4.38 -20.87 1.83
C LYS A 125 -5.42 -21.45 0.89
N MET A 126 -6.37 -22.24 1.41
CA MET A 126 -7.44 -22.85 0.62
C MET A 126 -8.37 -21.80 0.00
N LEU A 127 -8.79 -20.79 0.79
CA LEU A 127 -9.60 -19.68 0.32
C LEU A 127 -8.91 -18.88 -0.78
N LEU A 128 -7.63 -18.51 -0.57
CA LEU A 128 -6.85 -17.78 -1.56
C LEU A 128 -6.68 -18.61 -2.84
N LYS A 129 -6.33 -19.90 -2.71
CA LYS A 129 -6.26 -20.82 -3.85
C LYS A 129 -7.58 -20.85 -4.63
N HIS A 130 -8.71 -21.00 -3.94
CA HIS A 130 -10.02 -21.04 -4.57
C HIS A 130 -10.34 -19.76 -5.36
N LEU A 131 -10.03 -18.59 -4.79
CA LEU A 131 -10.19 -17.31 -5.47
C LEU A 131 -9.28 -17.22 -6.71
N LEU A 132 -7.98 -17.48 -6.53
CA LEU A 132 -6.97 -17.34 -7.58
C LEU A 132 -7.14 -18.32 -8.74
N SER A 133 -7.69 -19.51 -8.49
CA SER A 133 -8.01 -20.50 -9.54
C SER A 133 -9.24 -20.14 -10.38
N SER A 134 -9.99 -19.09 -10.02
CA SER A 134 -11.14 -18.65 -10.80
C SER A 134 -10.72 -18.08 -12.17
N PRO A 135 -11.38 -18.46 -13.29
CA PRO A 135 -11.09 -17.91 -14.61
C PRO A 135 -11.43 -16.42 -14.74
N ARG A 136 -12.13 -15.85 -13.75
CA ARG A 136 -12.50 -14.43 -13.69
C ARG A 136 -11.47 -13.57 -12.96
N VAL A 137 -10.48 -14.19 -12.32
CA VAL A 137 -9.41 -13.51 -11.61
C VAL A 137 -8.18 -13.45 -12.49
N ILE A 138 -7.59 -12.27 -12.62
CA ILE A 138 -6.27 -12.07 -13.20
C ILE A 138 -5.35 -11.46 -12.14
N SER A 139 -4.18 -12.04 -11.98
CA SER A 139 -3.17 -11.57 -11.03
C SER A 139 -2.04 -10.87 -11.76
N ILE A 140 -1.72 -9.67 -11.32
CA ILE A 140 -0.56 -8.87 -11.74
C ILE A 140 0.26 -8.62 -10.47
N PRO A 141 1.18 -9.52 -10.11
CA PRO A 141 1.91 -9.45 -8.84
C PRO A 141 2.94 -8.33 -8.85
N ARG A 142 3.28 -7.79 -7.67
CA ARG A 142 4.32 -6.74 -7.56
C ARG A 142 5.76 -7.26 -7.65
N ASP A 143 5.96 -8.54 -7.35
CA ASP A 143 7.29 -9.15 -7.19
C ASP A 143 7.31 -10.60 -7.69
N SER A 144 8.51 -11.10 -7.96
CA SER A 144 8.75 -12.43 -8.53
C SER A 144 8.37 -13.59 -7.60
N VAL A 145 8.42 -13.37 -6.27
CA VAL A 145 8.02 -14.37 -5.28
C VAL A 145 6.51 -14.58 -5.35
N SER A 146 5.76 -13.48 -5.39
CA SER A 146 4.31 -13.44 -5.53
C SER A 146 3.85 -14.03 -6.87
N GLU A 147 4.58 -13.74 -7.96
CA GLU A 147 4.34 -14.35 -9.26
C GLU A 147 4.55 -15.87 -9.26
N ARG A 148 5.64 -16.34 -8.65
CA ARG A 148 5.89 -17.77 -8.48
C ARG A 148 4.78 -18.45 -7.68
N TYR A 149 4.29 -17.80 -6.62
CA TYR A 149 3.17 -18.30 -5.83
C TYR A 149 1.90 -18.47 -6.66
N CYS A 150 1.53 -17.46 -7.45
CA CYS A 150 0.39 -17.53 -8.38
C CYS A 150 0.54 -18.69 -9.39
N ARG A 151 1.74 -18.89 -9.96
CA ARG A 151 2.02 -19.98 -10.90
C ARG A 151 1.84 -21.36 -10.28
N ILE A 152 2.35 -21.58 -9.07
CA ILE A 152 2.21 -22.86 -8.35
C ILE A 152 0.74 -23.21 -8.10
N ILE A 153 -0.10 -22.20 -7.88
CA ILE A 153 -1.55 -22.37 -7.66
C ILE A 153 -2.32 -22.62 -8.96
N GLY A 154 -1.71 -22.38 -10.13
CA GLY A 154 -2.39 -22.42 -11.43
C GLY A 154 -3.26 -21.20 -11.69
N ALA A 155 -2.96 -20.07 -11.05
CA ALA A 155 -3.67 -18.81 -11.28
C ALA A 155 -3.30 -18.20 -12.64
N LYS A 156 -4.23 -17.44 -13.23
CA LYS A 156 -3.91 -16.62 -14.40
C LYS A 156 -3.05 -15.44 -13.94
N VAL A 157 -1.80 -15.38 -14.41
CA VAL A 157 -0.81 -14.40 -13.98
C VAL A 157 -0.18 -13.66 -15.16
N ILE A 158 0.05 -12.36 -14.99
CA ILE A 158 0.85 -11.51 -15.88
C ILE A 158 1.91 -10.85 -15.00
N GLY A 159 3.15 -10.76 -15.49
CA GLY A 159 4.23 -10.08 -14.77
C GLY A 159 3.87 -8.61 -14.49
N GLY A 160 4.22 -8.13 -13.30
CA GLY A 160 3.94 -6.78 -12.85
C GLY A 160 5.07 -6.23 -11.99
N THR A 161 4.82 -5.05 -11.41
CA THR A 161 5.73 -4.36 -10.50
C THR A 161 4.92 -3.65 -9.42
N ASP A 162 5.58 -3.11 -8.40
CA ASP A 162 4.92 -2.27 -7.42
C ASP A 162 4.36 -1.00 -8.08
N LEU A 163 3.07 -0.72 -7.84
CA LEU A 163 2.38 0.41 -8.46
C LEU A 163 2.89 1.75 -7.96
N ALA A 164 3.49 1.81 -6.77
CA ALA A 164 4.04 3.05 -6.22
C ALA A 164 5.10 3.67 -7.17
N ILE A 165 5.80 2.84 -7.95
CA ILE A 165 6.77 3.30 -8.96
C ILE A 165 6.12 4.26 -9.96
N LEU A 166 4.87 4.01 -10.37
CA LEU A 166 4.16 4.87 -11.33
C LEU A 166 3.97 6.29 -10.82
N GLU A 167 3.70 6.43 -9.52
CA GLU A 167 3.53 7.73 -8.86
C GLU A 167 4.89 8.39 -8.60
N LEU A 168 5.89 7.62 -8.21
CA LEU A 168 7.24 8.14 -7.95
C LEU A 168 7.93 8.62 -9.23
N MET A 169 7.77 7.91 -10.36
CA MET A 169 8.30 8.32 -11.66
C MET A 169 7.69 9.63 -12.17
N GLY A 170 6.49 9.99 -11.71
CA GLY A 170 5.84 11.26 -12.07
C GLY A 170 6.29 12.46 -11.25
N ARG A 171 7.13 12.25 -10.21
CA ARG A 171 7.59 13.32 -9.33
C ARG A 171 8.94 13.85 -9.80
N ASP A 172 9.06 15.17 -9.85
CA ASP A 172 10.36 15.81 -9.99
C ASP A 172 11.10 15.73 -8.64
N LEU A 173 11.93 14.70 -8.51
CA LEU A 173 12.77 14.47 -7.34
C LEU A 173 14.19 15.00 -7.53
N GLN A 174 14.41 15.95 -8.47
CA GLN A 174 15.71 16.63 -8.61
C GLN A 174 16.07 17.32 -7.29
N THR A 175 16.84 16.61 -6.48
CA THR A 175 17.18 17.01 -5.12
C THR A 175 18.66 16.81 -4.91
N GLN A 176 19.33 17.87 -4.46
CA GLN A 176 20.71 17.76 -4.02
C GLN A 176 20.75 16.89 -2.77
N VAL A 177 21.44 15.76 -2.85
CA VAL A 177 21.65 14.86 -1.72
C VAL A 177 22.43 15.59 -0.63
N LYS A 178 21.95 15.48 0.60
CA LYS A 178 22.56 16.04 1.80
C LYS A 178 23.19 14.93 2.64
N PRO A 179 24.26 15.21 3.40
CA PRO A 179 24.86 14.26 4.33
C PRO A 179 23.93 14.09 5.56
N GLN A 180 22.85 13.35 5.37
CA GLN A 180 21.84 13.06 6.39
C GLN A 180 21.30 11.64 6.25
N VAL A 181 20.84 11.07 7.36
CA VAL A 181 20.19 9.75 7.40
C VAL A 181 18.70 9.92 7.58
N SER A 182 17.89 9.26 6.75
CA SER A 182 16.46 9.07 7.02
C SER A 182 16.22 7.76 7.77
N LEU A 183 15.49 7.82 8.89
CA LEU A 183 15.06 6.68 9.69
C LEU A 183 13.56 6.48 9.54
N ILE A 184 13.16 5.31 9.05
CA ILE A 184 11.76 4.93 8.85
C ILE A 184 11.49 3.67 9.68
N LEU A 185 10.91 3.84 10.86
CA LEU A 185 10.86 2.78 11.87
C LEU A 185 9.42 2.44 12.27
N ARG A 186 9.15 1.14 12.44
CA ARG A 186 7.86 0.60 12.91
C ARG A 186 7.88 0.28 14.40
N GLU A 187 9.07 0.12 14.98
CA GLU A 187 9.26 -0.13 16.40
C GLU A 187 10.53 0.55 16.89
N LYS A 188 10.68 0.62 18.22
CA LYS A 188 11.90 1.16 18.82
C LYS A 188 13.03 0.16 18.64
N ILE A 189 14.13 0.62 18.06
CA ILE A 189 15.37 -0.16 17.91
C ILE A 189 16.55 0.65 18.43
N ASP A 190 17.58 -0.04 18.93
CA ASP A 190 18.84 0.63 19.25
C ASP A 190 19.73 0.66 18.01
N ILE A 191 20.03 1.87 17.55
CA ILE A 191 20.86 2.15 16.38
C ILE A 191 21.96 3.17 16.71
N SER A 192 22.19 3.41 18.00
CA SER A 192 23.09 4.46 18.47
C SER A 192 24.51 4.26 17.94
N GLU A 193 25.00 3.02 17.98
CA GLU A 193 26.33 2.66 17.46
C GLU A 193 26.46 2.89 15.95
N ALA A 194 25.44 2.49 15.18
CA ALA A 194 25.41 2.73 13.74
C ALA A 194 25.43 4.24 13.42
N LEU A 195 24.69 5.04 14.18
CA LEU A 195 24.69 6.50 14.01
C LEU A 195 26.03 7.14 14.41
N SER A 196 26.70 6.65 15.46
CA SER A 196 28.04 7.13 15.84
C SER A 196 29.05 6.93 14.71
N VAL A 197 29.04 5.76 14.07
CA VAL A 197 29.91 5.48 12.91
C VAL A 197 29.61 6.41 11.74
N LEU A 198 28.34 6.76 11.52
CA LEU A 198 27.94 7.69 10.45
C LEU A 198 28.35 9.13 10.76
N SER A 199 28.30 9.55 12.03
CA SER A 199 28.80 10.86 12.46
C SER A 199 30.30 11.02 12.22
N GLU A 200 31.10 9.97 12.44
CA GLU A 200 32.53 9.97 12.09
C GLU A 200 32.77 10.18 10.58
N GLN A 201 31.77 9.90 9.73
CA GLN A 201 31.80 10.14 8.29
C GLN A 201 31.16 11.48 7.87
N ASN A 202 30.95 12.41 8.81
CA ASN A 202 30.30 13.72 8.61
C ASN A 202 28.81 13.62 8.23
N ILE A 203 28.11 12.57 8.66
CA ILE A 203 26.67 12.40 8.49
C ILE A 203 25.99 12.58 9.86
N ASP A 204 25.87 13.84 10.29
CA ASP A 204 25.45 14.17 11.65
C ASP A 204 23.96 14.48 11.80
N THR A 205 23.25 14.64 10.67
CA THR A 205 21.83 14.96 10.66
C THR A 205 20.99 13.71 10.50
N VAL A 206 20.06 13.49 11.44
CA VAL A 206 19.13 12.38 11.46
C VAL A 206 17.71 12.90 11.26
N LYS A 207 17.04 12.43 10.23
CA LYS A 207 15.63 12.71 9.93
C LYS A 207 14.80 11.48 10.22
N ILE A 208 13.90 11.54 11.18
CA ILE A 208 12.94 10.45 11.42
C ILE A 208 11.70 10.74 10.58
N VAL A 209 11.32 9.78 9.73
CA VAL A 209 10.29 9.96 8.70
C VAL A 209 9.19 8.90 8.91
N PRO A 210 8.16 9.20 9.72
CA PRO A 210 7.00 8.31 9.85
C PRO A 210 6.24 8.26 8.52
N LEU A 211 5.88 7.05 8.06
CA LEU A 211 5.12 6.85 6.82
C LEU A 211 3.65 6.50 7.07
N SER A 212 3.26 6.37 8.33
CA SER A 212 1.88 6.13 8.75
C SER A 212 1.63 6.69 10.14
N LEU A 213 0.35 6.87 10.49
CA LEU A 213 -0.06 7.33 11.82
C LEU A 213 0.45 6.42 12.96
N GLU A 214 0.64 5.12 12.69
CA GLU A 214 1.19 4.16 13.66
C GLU A 214 2.67 4.43 13.95
N ASP A 215 3.41 4.96 12.97
CA ASP A 215 4.84 5.22 13.08
C ASP A 215 5.14 6.51 13.88
N GLU A 216 4.18 7.45 13.99
CA GLU A 216 4.39 8.75 14.66
C GLU A 216 4.77 8.62 16.14
N GLN A 217 4.15 7.66 16.84
CA GLN A 217 4.47 7.40 18.24
C GLN A 217 5.89 6.85 18.40
N VAL A 218 6.30 5.97 17.49
CA VAL A 218 7.67 5.42 17.47
C VAL A 218 8.66 6.52 17.12
N ALA A 219 8.34 7.35 16.14
CA ALA A 219 9.17 8.47 15.73
C ALA A 219 9.43 9.45 16.88
N SER A 220 8.40 9.80 17.64
CA SER A 220 8.50 10.69 18.81
C SER A 220 9.39 10.08 19.91
N LYS A 221 9.25 8.78 20.18
CA LYS A 221 10.07 8.05 21.17
C LYS A 221 11.53 7.93 20.72
N MET A 222 11.77 7.67 19.44
CA MET A 222 13.11 7.62 18.86
C MET A 222 13.78 8.99 18.90
N ALA A 223 13.06 10.05 18.53
CA ALA A 223 13.56 11.42 18.57
C ALA A 223 14.05 11.79 19.97
N SER A 224 13.18 11.65 20.99
CA SER A 224 13.55 11.94 22.39
C SER A 224 14.74 11.14 22.92
N THR A 225 14.96 9.92 22.40
CA THR A 225 16.11 9.08 22.79
C THR A 225 17.39 9.56 22.10
N LEU A 226 17.33 9.77 20.78
CA LEU A 226 18.50 10.06 19.95
C LEU A 226 18.96 11.53 20.03
N SER A 227 18.05 12.48 20.27
CA SER A 227 18.37 13.91 20.39
C SER A 227 19.35 14.23 21.52
N ARG A 228 19.65 13.28 22.41
CA ARG A 228 20.68 13.43 23.46
C ARG A 228 22.10 13.48 22.88
N ASN A 229 22.34 12.77 21.78
CA ASN A 229 23.67 12.55 21.23
C ASN A 229 23.78 12.96 19.75
N PHE A 230 22.66 13.12 19.04
CA PHE A 230 22.62 13.38 17.59
C PHE A 230 21.70 14.55 17.25
N ASN A 231 21.93 15.19 16.10
CA ASN A 231 21.04 16.23 15.58
C ASN A 231 19.83 15.59 14.88
N VAL A 232 18.70 15.52 15.60
CA VAL A 232 17.51 14.78 15.18
C VAL A 232 16.31 15.70 14.97
N SER A 233 15.59 15.53 13.86
CA SER A 233 14.25 16.09 13.68
C SER A 233 13.28 15.04 13.11
N VAL A 234 11.97 15.25 13.33
CA VAL A 234 10.91 14.41 12.75
C VAL A 234 10.27 15.17 11.60
N GLU A 235 10.12 14.52 10.44
CA GLU A 235 9.60 15.14 9.21
C GLU A 235 8.24 14.54 8.84
N TYR A 236 7.19 15.37 8.83
CA TYR A 236 5.81 14.95 8.54
C TYR A 236 5.30 15.46 7.18
N ASP A 237 5.80 16.60 6.70
CA ASP A 237 5.19 17.34 5.58
C ASP A 237 5.47 16.70 4.21
N ASP A 238 6.74 16.42 3.90
CA ASP A 238 7.15 15.78 2.65
C ASP A 238 8.13 14.62 2.92
N PRO A 239 7.61 13.46 3.31
CA PRO A 239 8.44 12.29 3.60
C PRO A 239 9.23 11.82 2.38
N ILE A 240 8.65 11.90 1.17
CA ILE A 240 9.29 11.42 -0.06
C ILE A 240 10.49 12.29 -0.42
N ALA A 241 10.34 13.62 -0.41
CA ALA A 241 11.45 14.52 -0.70
C ALA A 241 12.55 14.44 0.38
N THR A 242 12.17 14.22 1.64
CA THR A 242 13.14 14.03 2.73
C THR A 242 13.98 12.76 2.52
N ILE A 243 13.33 11.66 2.16
CA ILE A 243 14.00 10.39 1.84
C ILE A 243 14.93 10.58 0.63
N ALA A 244 14.43 11.19 -0.45
CA ALA A 244 15.21 11.42 -1.68
C ALA A 244 16.45 12.31 -1.45
N ARG A 245 16.38 13.28 -0.54
CA ARG A 245 17.50 14.16 -0.15
C ARG A 245 18.52 13.50 0.76
N SER A 246 18.22 12.34 1.35
CA SER A 246 19.10 11.71 2.33
C SER A 246 20.17 10.87 1.66
N SER A 247 21.41 10.97 2.14
CA SER A 247 22.52 10.16 1.65
C SER A 247 22.40 8.68 2.07
N LEU A 248 21.65 8.41 3.13
CA LEU A 248 21.36 7.06 3.61
C LEU A 248 19.93 6.95 4.11
N VAL A 249 19.30 5.80 3.91
CA VAL A 249 17.97 5.47 4.43
C VAL A 249 18.06 4.16 5.21
N ILE A 250 17.62 4.17 6.46
CA ILE A 250 17.45 2.98 7.30
C ILE A 250 15.96 2.79 7.51
N SER A 251 15.40 1.69 7.00
CA SER A 251 13.95 1.48 6.95
C SER A 251 13.52 0.10 7.42
N GLN A 252 12.41 0.05 8.16
CA GLN A 252 11.60 -1.14 8.45
C GLN A 252 10.30 -1.17 7.61
N ARG A 253 10.09 -0.16 6.74
CA ARG A 253 9.02 -0.08 5.75
C ARG A 253 9.57 -0.41 4.35
N PHE A 254 8.77 -1.09 3.54
CA PHE A 254 9.08 -1.47 2.15
C PHE A 254 8.32 -0.59 1.17
#